data_AF-A0A6I3B6V0-F1
#
_entry.id   AF-A0A6I3B6V0-F1
#
_cell.length_a   1.000
_cell.length_b   1.000
_cell.length_c   1.000
_cell.angle_alpha   90.00
_cell.angle_beta   90.00
_cell.angle_gamma   90.00
#
_symmetry.space_group_name_H-M   'P 1'
#
loop_
_entity.id
_entity.type
_entity.pdbx_description
1 polymer ?
#
loop_
_entity_poly.entity_id
_entity_poly.type
_entity_poly.pdbx_seq_one_letter_code
_entity_poly.pdbx_strand_id
1 'polypeptide(L)' 'MDITAYATPAPKAPLAPFVVSRREVGAHDILIDIKFAGICHSDIHQAHADWGS' A
#
# COMPACT_ATOMS: atom_id res chain seq x y z
N MET A 1 5.08 14.53 -1.43
CA MET A 1 6.21 13.75 -0.88
C MET A 1 6.16 12.36 -1.49
N ASP A 2 7.21 11.98 -2.20
CA ASP A 2 7.31 10.63 -2.78
C ASP A 2 7.94 9.67 -1.78
N ILE A 3 7.36 8.48 -1.64
CA ILE A 3 7.77 7.48 -0.66
C ILE A 3 7.87 6.11 -1.35
N THR A 4 8.96 5.39 -1.09
CA THR A 4 9.14 4.01 -1.53
C THR A 4 8.19 3.09 -0.80
N ALA A 5 7.47 2.26 -1.54
CA ALA A 5 6.54 1.26 -1.05
C ALA A 5 6.67 -0.03 -1.86
N TYR A 6 5.81 -1.01 -1.55
CA TYR A 6 5.62 -2.20 -2.36
C TYR A 6 4.14 -2.28 -2.79
N ALA A 7 3.89 -2.66 -4.04
CA ALA A 7 2.54 -2.77 -4.60
C ALA A 7 2.43 -3.92 -5.62
N THR A 8 1.20 -4.36 -5.87
CA THR A 8 0.86 -5.32 -6.93
C THR A 8 0.12 -4.56 -8.05
N PRO A 9 0.73 -4.38 -9.24
CA PRO A 9 0.17 -3.49 -10.28
C PRO A 9 -1.05 -4.08 -11.01
N ALA A 10 -1.34 -5.36 -10.85
CA ALA A 10 -2.49 -6.05 -11.41
C ALA A 10 -2.89 -7.23 -10.51
N PRO A 11 -4.12 -7.79 -10.64
CA PRO A 11 -4.54 -8.96 -9.89
C PRO A 11 -3.55 -10.11 -10.03
N LYS A 12 -3.10 -10.67 -8.90
CA LYS A 12 -2.15 -11.81 -8.82
C LYS A 12 -0.75 -11.50 -9.37
N ALA A 13 -0.45 -10.26 -9.72
CA ALA A 13 0.91 -9.86 -10.06
C ALA A 13 1.81 -9.94 -8.82
N PRO A 14 3.12 -10.25 -8.98
CA PRO A 14 4.05 -10.24 -7.86
C PRO A 14 4.11 -8.86 -7.19
N LEU A 15 4.33 -8.86 -5.88
CA LEU A 15 4.62 -7.65 -5.13
C LEU A 15 5.98 -7.09 -5.58
N ALA A 16 6.02 -5.82 -5.95
CA ALA A 16 7.22 -5.16 -6.46
C ALA A 16 7.41 -3.75 -5.87
N PRO A 17 8.64 -3.20 -5.87
CA PRO A 17 8.88 -1.82 -5.46
C PRO A 17 8.02 -0.84 -6.25
N PHE A 18 7.48 0.16 -5.56
CA PHE A 18 6.59 1.18 -6.11
C PHE A 18 6.85 2.53 -5.44
N VAL A 19 6.49 3.62 -6.11
CA VAL A 19 6.58 4.97 -5.55
C VAL A 19 5.17 5.52 -5.34
N VAL A 20 4.85 5.86 -4.09
CA VAL A 20 3.58 6.50 -3.74
C VAL A 20 3.81 7.98 -3.52
N SER A 21 3.17 8.83 -4.33
CA SER A 21 3.12 10.27 -4.10
C SER A 21 2.05 10.62 -3.07
N ARG A 22 2.46 11.17 -1.93
CA ARG A 22 1.58 11.67 -0.87
C ARG A 22 1.44 13.19 -0.96
N ARG A 23 0.25 13.70 -0.67
CA ARG A 23 0.01 15.15 -0.48
C ARG A 23 0.76 15.68 0.75
N GLU A 24 0.84 17.00 0.88
CA GLU A 24 1.34 17.63 2.11
C GLU A 24 0.44 17.32 3.31
N VAL A 25 1.05 17.27 4.50
CA VAL A 25 0.39 16.98 5.78
C VAL A 25 -0.43 18.21 6.17
N GLY A 26 -1.74 18.05 6.31
CA GLY A 26 -2.67 19.10 6.70
C GLY A 26 -2.92 19.14 8.21
N ALA A 27 -3.78 20.07 8.65
CA ALA A 27 -4.03 20.35 10.07
C ALA A 27 -4.60 19.16 10.88
N HIS A 28 -5.17 18.16 10.20
CA HIS A 28 -5.78 16.98 10.82
C HIS A 28 -5.07 15.67 10.46
N ASP A 29 -3.91 15.75 9.80
CA ASP A 29 -3.17 14.58 9.37
C ASP A 29 -2.03 14.27 10.32
N ILE A 30 -1.66 13.00 10.38
CA ILE A 30 -0.51 12.52 11.14
C ILE A 30 0.42 11.82 10.17
N LEU A 31 1.68 12.25 10.16
CA LEU A 31 2.75 11.54 9.47
C LEU A 31 3.28 10.43 10.39
N ILE A 32 3.26 9.18 9.90
CA ILE A 32 3.73 8.01 10.65
C ILE A 32 4.91 7.40 9.92
N ASP A 33 6.01 7.22 10.64
CA ASP A 33 7.16 6.44 10.17
C ASP A 33 6.92 4.95 10.47
N ILE A 34 6.58 4.19 9.42
CA ILE A 34 6.21 2.78 9.55
C ILE A 34 7.46 1.94 9.80
N LYS A 35 7.65 1.47 11.03
CA LYS A 35 8.75 0.56 11.38
C LYS A 35 8.47 -0.89 10.97
N PHE A 36 7.22 -1.32 11.14
CA PHE A 36 6.77 -2.68 10.85
C PHE A 36 5.31 -2.65 10.37
N ALA A 37 4.96 -3.56 9.47
CA ALA A 37 3.59 -3.82 9.04
C ALA A 37 3.37 -5.34 8.99
N GLY A 38 2.29 -5.82 9.60
CA GLY A 38 1.91 -7.23 9.55
C GLY A 38 1.27 -7.57 8.21
N ILE A 39 1.32 -8.86 7.85
CA ILE A 39 0.64 -9.41 6.67
C ILE A 39 -0.41 -10.41 7.16
N CYS A 40 -1.60 -10.38 6.56
CA CYS A 40 -2.64 -11.38 6.80
C CYS A 40 -3.39 -11.74 5.51
N HIS A 41 -4.39 -12.62 5.63
CA HIS A 41 -5.14 -13.12 4.48
C HIS A 41 -5.94 -12.04 3.75
N SER A 42 -6.34 -10.95 4.41
CA SER A 42 -7.05 -9.85 3.73
C SER A 42 -6.17 -9.17 2.68
N ASP A 43 -4.85 -9.09 2.91
CA ASP A 43 -3.92 -8.49 1.95
C ASP A 43 -3.86 -9.32 0.66
N ILE A 44 -3.89 -10.65 0.78
CA ILE A 44 -3.90 -11.57 -0.37
C ILE A 44 -5.20 -11.41 -1.16
N HIS A 45 -6.35 -11.40 -0.48
CA HIS A 45 -7.63 -11.20 -1.15
C HIS A 45 -7.68 -9.87 -1.92
N GLN A 46 -7.12 -8.80 -1.34
CA GLN A 46 -7.01 -7.51 -2.01
C GLN A 46 -6.05 -7.55 -3.21
N ALA A 47 -4.87 -8.15 -3.06
CA ALA A 47 -3.89 -8.28 -4.14
C ALA A 47 -4.40 -9.11 -5.35
N HIS A 48 -5.36 -10.00 -5.12
CA HIS A 48 -5.97 -10.84 -6.15
C HIS A 48 -7.26 -10.27 -6.73
N ALA A 49 -7.75 -9.15 -6.20
CA ALA A 49 -9.05 -8.58 -6.54
C ALA A 49 -10.23 -9.55 -6.28
N ASP A 50 -10.14 -10.38 -5.24
CA ASP A 50 -11.15 -11.42 -4.97
C ASP A 50 -12.43 -10.87 -4.30
N TRP A 51 -12.48 -9.58 -3.96
CA TRP A 51 -13.63 -8.93 -3.33
C TRP A 51 -14.45 -8.12 -4.32
N GLY A 52 -15.23 -8.81 -5.17
CA GLY A 52 -16.28 -8.19 -5.99
C GLY A 52 -15.79 -7.18 -7.04
N SER A 53 -14.54 -7.33 -7.51
CA SER A 53 -13.97 -6.50 -8.59
C SER A 53 -14.65 -6.71 -9.93
#